data_AF-A0AAP0H2R2-F1
#
_entry.id   AF-A0AAP0H2R2-F1
#
_cell.length_a   1.000
_cell.length_b   1.000
_cell.length_c   1.000
_cell.angle_alpha   90.00
_cell.angle_beta   90.00
_cell.angle_gamma   90.00
#
_symmetry.space_group_name_H-M   'P 1'
#
loop_
_entity.id
_entity.type
_entity.pdbx_description
1 polymer ?
#
loop_
_entity_poly.entity_id
_entity_poly.type
_entity_poly.pdbx_seq_one_letter_code
_entity_poly.pdbx_strand_id
1 'polypeptide(L)'
;MHIEKNVCESVYETLLNLPNKTKDGLKARQDLEDLGIKPELQTQPKGNRVYLPPAIYTLNSSEKHLFYDTLSNIKVPDGYCSNFKNLVSNDVSKMNGLKSNDCHVLMQQLLPFAIKGVLNVKVRKTIISLCHFFNELCSKVVDVSKLSKLQSNIVSTLCLLEKYFPPSFFDVMIHLMVHLVREVRLCGPVHFRWMYPFERFMKTLKGFVRNHHRPEGCIAECYVAEEALEFCSAYLENGNSIGNPHERVDERIRTGKPLSGATIDVVDTKLLDEAHLYVLRNTAVVEAYTE
;
A
#
# COMPACT_ATOMS: atom_id res chain seq x y z
N MET A 1 -5.36 -3.91 -14.74
CA MET A 1 -3.94 -4.25 -14.69
C MET A 1 -3.49 -4.26 -13.24
N HIS A 2 -2.82 -5.31 -12.78
CA HIS A 2 -2.37 -5.47 -11.39
C HIS A 2 -0.89 -5.08 -11.22
N ILE A 3 -0.43 -4.02 -11.90
CA ILE A 3 1.01 -3.68 -11.92
C ILE A 3 1.53 -3.50 -10.50
N GLU A 4 0.92 -2.62 -9.71
CA GLU A 4 1.38 -2.34 -8.36
C GLU A 4 1.36 -3.59 -7.47
N LYS A 5 0.31 -4.41 -7.56
CA LYS A 5 0.25 -5.67 -6.82
C LYS A 5 1.41 -6.59 -7.18
N ASN A 6 1.64 -6.81 -8.48
CA ASN A 6 2.68 -7.71 -8.97
C ASN A 6 4.09 -7.21 -8.61
N VAL A 7 4.29 -5.88 -8.66
CA VAL A 7 5.53 -5.22 -8.22
C VAL A 7 5.72 -5.42 -6.72
N CYS A 8 4.69 -5.15 -5.91
CA CYS A 8 4.72 -5.34 -4.47
C CYS A 8 5.06 -6.78 -4.08
N GLU A 9 4.40 -7.76 -4.73
CA GLU A 9 4.67 -9.19 -4.56
C GLU A 9 6.13 -9.52 -4.92
N SER A 10 6.59 -9.10 -6.10
CA SER A 10 7.97 -9.33 -6.52
C SER A 10 8.99 -8.75 -5.55
N VAL A 11 8.73 -7.56 -4.99
CA VAL A 11 9.58 -6.92 -3.98
C VAL A 11 9.61 -7.77 -2.71
N TYR A 12 8.50 -7.94 -1.99
CA TYR A 12 8.55 -8.61 -0.68
C TYR A 12 8.95 -10.09 -0.80
N GLU A 13 8.56 -10.78 -1.87
CA GLU A 13 8.90 -12.20 -2.09
C GLU A 13 10.41 -12.39 -2.29
N THR A 14 11.07 -11.43 -2.93
CA THR A 14 12.52 -11.43 -3.13
C THR A 14 13.26 -11.01 -1.85
N LEU A 15 12.78 -9.98 -1.14
CA LEU A 15 13.38 -9.54 0.13
C LEU A 15 13.35 -10.65 1.19
N LEU A 16 12.22 -11.34 1.31
CA LEU A 16 12.01 -12.41 2.27
C LEU A 16 12.59 -13.75 1.80
N ASN A 17 13.07 -13.84 0.55
CA ASN A 17 13.53 -15.07 -0.09
C ASN A 17 12.50 -16.21 0.09
N LEU A 18 11.26 -15.96 -0.31
CA LEU A 18 10.18 -16.92 -0.14
C LEU A 18 10.35 -18.09 -1.12
N PRO A 19 10.21 -19.35 -0.67
CA PRO A 19 10.42 -20.52 -1.50
C PRO A 19 9.44 -20.53 -2.68
N ASN A 20 9.95 -20.82 -3.89
CA ASN A 20 9.22 -20.85 -5.16
C ASN A 20 8.59 -19.52 -5.62
N LYS A 21 8.87 -18.42 -4.92
CA LYS A 21 8.28 -17.09 -5.17
C LYS A 21 9.33 -16.00 -5.36
N THR A 22 10.46 -16.14 -4.68
CA THR A 22 11.60 -15.24 -4.84
C THR A 22 12.01 -15.11 -6.31
N LYS A 23 12.29 -13.88 -6.75
CA LYS A 23 12.92 -13.66 -8.05
C LYS A 23 14.39 -14.07 -8.05
N ASP A 24 14.96 -14.34 -6.89
CA ASP A 24 16.37 -14.70 -6.72
C ASP A 24 16.56 -16.19 -6.40
N GLY A 25 16.24 -17.05 -7.37
CA GLY A 25 16.36 -18.51 -7.24
C GLY A 25 17.64 -19.08 -7.86
N LEU A 26 17.80 -20.41 -7.82
CA LEU A 26 18.96 -21.11 -8.40
C LEU A 26 19.16 -20.77 -9.88
N LYS A 27 18.09 -20.78 -10.68
CA LYS A 27 18.15 -20.42 -12.11
C LYS A 27 18.66 -19.00 -12.31
N ALA A 28 18.14 -18.04 -11.55
CA ALA A 28 18.60 -16.66 -11.60
C ALA A 28 20.10 -16.54 -11.28
N ARG A 29 20.61 -17.31 -10.31
CA ARG A 29 22.04 -17.32 -9.98
C ARG A 29 22.91 -18.00 -11.05
N GLN A 30 22.40 -19.01 -11.73
CA GLN A 30 23.07 -19.63 -12.89
C GLN A 30 23.12 -18.65 -14.07
N ASP A 31 22.03 -17.92 -14.33
CA ASP A 31 22.02 -16.88 -15.37
C ASP A 31 23.07 -15.78 -15.10
N LEU A 32 23.29 -15.41 -13.83
CA LEU A 32 24.36 -14.47 -13.46
C LEU A 32 25.77 -15.01 -13.76
N GLU A 33 25.96 -16.32 -13.61
CA GLU A 33 27.22 -17.02 -13.92
C GLU A 33 27.46 -17.06 -15.43
N ASP A 34 26.45 -17.45 -16.20
CA ASP A 34 26.48 -17.49 -17.67
C ASP A 34 26.73 -16.09 -18.28
N LEU A 35 26.16 -15.05 -17.67
CA LEU A 35 26.36 -13.65 -18.09
C LEU A 35 27.67 -13.03 -17.59
N GLY A 36 28.40 -13.69 -16.69
CA GLY A 36 29.65 -13.17 -16.14
C GLY A 36 29.49 -11.88 -15.32
N ILE A 37 28.34 -11.68 -14.67
CA ILE A 37 28.02 -10.48 -13.87
C ILE A 37 27.78 -10.84 -12.41
N LYS A 38 27.95 -9.86 -11.50
CA LYS A 38 27.72 -10.00 -10.04
C LYS A 38 28.41 -11.26 -9.45
N PRO A 39 29.75 -11.39 -9.59
CA PRO A 39 30.49 -12.57 -9.14
C PRO A 39 30.26 -12.89 -7.66
N GLU A 40 29.96 -11.89 -6.83
CA GLU A 40 29.63 -12.04 -5.42
C GLU A 40 28.32 -12.81 -5.15
N LEU A 41 27.45 -12.95 -6.16
CA LEU A 41 26.18 -13.67 -6.09
C LEU A 41 26.21 -15.02 -6.83
N GLN A 42 27.27 -15.36 -7.55
CA GLN A 42 27.33 -16.60 -8.32
C GLN A 42 27.30 -17.84 -7.42
N THR A 43 26.90 -18.97 -8.00
CA THR A 43 26.75 -20.21 -7.24
C THR A 43 28.09 -20.74 -6.76
N GLN A 44 28.13 -21.31 -5.55
CA GLN A 44 29.34 -21.88 -4.99
C GLN A 44 29.15 -23.38 -4.69
N PRO A 45 30.07 -24.25 -5.12
CA PRO A 45 30.03 -25.65 -4.73
C PRO A 45 30.36 -25.78 -3.23
N LYS A 46 29.45 -26.37 -2.45
CA LYS A 46 29.66 -26.67 -1.03
C LYS A 46 29.42 -28.16 -0.80
N GLY A 47 30.45 -28.96 -1.11
CA GLY A 47 30.34 -30.42 -1.16
C GLY A 47 29.36 -30.86 -2.25
N ASN A 48 28.40 -31.72 -1.90
CA ASN A 48 27.35 -32.18 -2.83
C ASN A 48 26.19 -31.19 -3.02
N ARG A 49 26.23 -30.01 -2.38
CA ARG A 49 25.15 -29.02 -2.47
C ARG A 49 25.64 -27.74 -3.13
N VAL A 50 24.76 -27.14 -3.92
CA VAL A 50 24.96 -25.79 -4.47
C VAL A 50 24.59 -24.78 -3.39
N TYR A 51 25.54 -23.93 -3.01
CA TYR A 51 25.34 -22.86 -2.06
C TYR A 51 25.09 -21.54 -2.80
N LEU A 52 24.05 -20.80 -2.39
CA LEU A 52 23.75 -19.48 -2.91
C LEU A 52 24.21 -18.44 -1.87
N PRO A 53 25.19 -17.58 -2.19
CA PRO A 53 25.60 -16.50 -1.32
C PRO A 53 24.42 -15.54 -1.02
N PRO A 54 24.29 -15.06 0.24
CA PRO A 54 23.23 -14.12 0.61
C PRO A 54 23.40 -12.81 -0.15
N ALA A 55 22.33 -12.33 -0.77
CA ALA A 55 22.36 -11.06 -1.48
C ALA A 55 22.10 -9.88 -0.54
N ILE A 56 22.59 -8.70 -0.92
CA ILE A 56 22.42 -7.44 -0.17
C ILE A 56 20.95 -7.00 0.00
N TYR A 57 20.05 -7.54 -0.83
CA TYR A 57 18.62 -7.29 -0.80
C TYR A 57 17.83 -8.39 -0.07
N THR A 58 18.48 -9.46 0.38
CA THR A 58 17.81 -10.54 1.13
C THR A 58 17.88 -10.26 2.64
N LEU A 59 16.74 -10.32 3.31
CA LEU A 59 16.64 -10.20 4.76
C LEU A 59 17.22 -11.46 5.42
N ASN A 60 18.10 -11.28 6.39
CA ASN A 60 18.55 -12.37 7.26
C ASN A 60 17.45 -12.75 8.28
N SER A 61 17.66 -13.80 9.09
CA SER A 61 16.62 -14.29 10.00
C SER A 61 16.16 -13.25 11.03
N SER A 62 17.07 -12.48 11.65
CA SER A 62 16.68 -11.46 12.63
C SER A 62 15.99 -10.27 11.98
N GLU A 63 16.43 -9.88 10.78
CA GLU A 63 15.78 -8.85 9.97
C GLU A 63 14.37 -9.27 9.53
N LYS A 64 14.17 -10.54 9.17
CA LYS A 64 12.84 -11.09 8.89
C LYS A 64 11.94 -10.96 10.11
N HIS A 65 12.39 -11.39 11.29
CA HIS A 65 11.63 -11.23 12.53
C HIS A 65 11.20 -9.78 12.76
N LEU A 66 12.11 -8.82 12.61
CA LEU A 66 11.79 -7.40 12.77
C LEU A 66 10.78 -6.91 11.71
N PHE A 67 10.94 -7.32 10.45
CA PHE A 67 10.02 -6.97 9.37
C PHE A 67 8.59 -7.43 9.67
N TYR A 68 8.43 -8.70 10.06
CA TYR A 68 7.13 -9.30 10.34
C TYR A 68 6.52 -8.78 11.64
N ASP A 69 7.32 -8.57 12.68
CA ASP A 69 6.88 -7.96 13.94
C ASP A 69 6.36 -6.53 13.71
N THR A 70 7.09 -5.75 12.90
CA THR A 70 6.65 -4.40 12.52
C THR A 70 5.29 -4.44 11.83
N LEU A 71 5.10 -5.31 10.84
CA LEU A 71 3.80 -5.43 10.15
C LEU A 71 2.67 -5.94 11.06
N SER A 72 2.97 -6.85 11.99
CA SER A 72 2.00 -7.40 12.93
C SER A 72 1.53 -6.37 13.98
N ASN A 73 2.42 -5.47 14.38
CA ASN A 73 2.15 -4.47 15.42
C ASN A 73 1.63 -3.13 14.86
N ILE A 74 1.70 -2.91 13.56
CA ILE A 74 1.16 -1.70 12.91
C ILE A 74 -0.36 -1.62 13.15
N LYS A 75 -0.81 -0.48 13.64
CA LYS A 75 -2.21 -0.12 13.77
C LYS A 75 -2.58 0.88 12.68
N VAL A 76 -3.68 0.62 11.98
CA VAL A 76 -4.26 1.49 10.96
C VAL A 76 -5.72 1.82 11.33
N PRO A 77 -6.31 2.90 10.78
CA PRO A 77 -7.74 3.20 10.96
C PRO A 77 -8.64 2.03 10.54
N ASP A 78 -9.83 1.93 11.15
CA ASP A 78 -10.80 0.90 10.75
C ASP A 78 -11.19 1.05 9.28
N GLY A 79 -11.34 -0.09 8.60
CA GLY A 79 -11.65 -0.16 7.18
C GLY A 79 -10.52 0.26 6.21
N TYR A 80 -9.33 0.62 6.71
CA TYR A 80 -8.22 1.07 5.85
C TYR A 80 -7.59 -0.08 5.03
N CYS A 81 -7.19 -1.17 5.69
CA CYS A 81 -6.70 -2.39 5.06
C CYS A 81 -7.04 -3.61 5.91
N SER A 82 -6.73 -4.82 5.41
CA SER A 82 -6.82 -6.02 6.25
C SER A 82 -5.86 -5.92 7.44
N ASN A 83 -6.20 -6.57 8.55
CA ASN A 83 -5.32 -6.64 9.70
C ASN A 83 -4.07 -7.46 9.37
N PHE A 84 -2.91 -6.81 9.23
CA PHE A 84 -1.65 -7.45 8.85
C PHE A 84 -1.17 -8.50 9.85
N LYS A 85 -1.56 -8.41 11.13
CA LYS A 85 -1.32 -9.47 12.12
C LYS A 85 -1.88 -10.82 11.69
N ASN A 86 -3.01 -10.83 10.96
CA ASN A 86 -3.63 -12.06 10.46
C ASN A 86 -3.04 -12.52 9.12
N LEU A 87 -2.30 -11.65 8.44
CA LEU A 87 -1.68 -11.90 7.13
C LEU A 87 -0.22 -12.34 7.24
N VAL A 88 0.40 -12.12 8.40
CA VAL A 88 1.76 -12.54 8.72
C VAL A 88 1.71 -13.86 9.47
N SER A 89 2.59 -14.79 9.13
CA SER A 89 2.69 -16.06 9.85
C SER A 89 3.43 -15.91 11.19
N ASN A 90 2.97 -16.60 12.23
CA ASN A 90 3.58 -16.55 13.57
C ASN A 90 5.03 -17.06 13.58
N ASP A 91 5.36 -17.95 12.64
CA ASP A 91 6.69 -18.52 12.42
C ASP A 91 7.56 -17.67 11.48
N VAL A 92 7.10 -16.47 11.07
CA VAL A 92 7.93 -15.48 10.35
C VAL A 92 8.47 -16.07 9.02
N SER A 93 7.62 -16.86 8.37
CA SER A 93 7.97 -17.63 7.18
C SER A 93 7.16 -17.24 5.95
N LYS A 94 5.96 -16.65 6.12
CA LYS A 94 5.01 -16.41 5.04
C LYS A 94 4.19 -15.13 5.23
N MET A 95 3.87 -14.50 4.11
CA MET A 95 2.77 -13.54 3.96
C MET A 95 1.61 -14.29 3.29
N ASN A 96 0.46 -14.38 3.95
CA ASN A 96 -0.69 -15.17 3.49
C ASN A 96 -1.78 -14.27 2.91
N GLY A 97 -2.21 -14.58 1.69
CA GLY A 97 -3.51 -14.11 1.16
C GLY A 97 -3.65 -12.61 0.97
N LEU A 98 -2.56 -11.87 0.75
CA LEU A 98 -2.61 -10.44 0.45
C LEU A 98 -3.49 -10.20 -0.79
N LYS A 99 -4.55 -9.42 -0.62
CA LYS A 99 -5.37 -8.97 -1.73
C LYS A 99 -4.74 -7.73 -2.37
N SER A 100 -5.25 -7.36 -3.54
CA SER A 100 -4.80 -6.16 -4.25
C SER A 100 -4.75 -4.90 -3.38
N ASN A 101 -5.77 -4.68 -2.54
CA ASN A 101 -5.79 -3.53 -1.62
C ASN A 101 -4.72 -3.63 -0.52
N ASP A 102 -4.45 -4.82 -0.01
CA ASP A 102 -3.42 -5.01 1.00
C ASP A 102 -2.02 -4.77 0.41
N CYS A 103 -1.78 -5.22 -0.83
CA CYS A 103 -0.55 -4.90 -1.56
C CYS A 103 -0.41 -3.40 -1.85
N HIS A 104 -1.49 -2.71 -2.20
CA HIS A 104 -1.51 -1.25 -2.40
C HIS A 104 -1.07 -0.51 -1.13
N VAL A 105 -1.69 -0.84 0.01
CA VAL A 105 -1.37 -0.22 1.30
C VAL A 105 0.03 -0.60 1.78
N LEU A 106 0.44 -1.86 1.57
CA LEU A 106 1.80 -2.30 1.84
C LEU A 106 2.81 -1.49 1.02
N MET A 107 2.64 -1.42 -0.30
CA MET A 107 3.60 -0.79 -1.20
C MET A 107 3.75 0.70 -0.96
N GLN A 108 2.64 1.42 -0.74
CA GLN A 108 2.68 2.88 -0.64
C GLN A 108 3.05 3.39 0.75
N GLN A 109 2.65 2.67 1.80
CA GLN A 109 2.74 3.17 3.16
C GLN A 109 3.48 2.25 4.11
N LEU A 110 3.11 0.97 4.20
CA LEU A 110 3.63 0.13 5.29
C LEU A 110 5.04 -0.41 5.03
N LEU A 111 5.38 -0.68 3.77
CA LEU A 111 6.66 -1.27 3.39
C LEU A 111 7.85 -0.37 3.78
N PRO A 112 7.84 0.96 3.55
CA PRO A 112 8.88 1.87 4.05
C PRO A 112 9.12 1.76 5.56
N PHE A 113 8.07 1.55 6.36
CA PHE A 113 8.19 1.35 7.81
C PHE A 113 8.70 -0.04 8.16
N ALA A 114 8.18 -1.09 7.49
CA ALA A 114 8.59 -2.47 7.72
C ALA A 114 10.08 -2.71 7.40
N ILE A 115 10.63 -1.94 6.45
CA ILE A 115 12.06 -2.02 6.12
C ILE A 115 12.92 -1.01 6.90
N LYS A 116 12.34 -0.16 7.75
CA LYS A 116 13.05 0.89 8.50
C LYS A 116 13.88 0.26 9.63
N GLY A 117 15.11 -0.10 9.33
CA GLY A 117 16.05 -0.72 10.28
C GLY A 117 16.60 -2.06 9.81
N VAL A 118 16.08 -2.59 8.70
CA VAL A 118 16.58 -3.80 8.04
C VAL A 118 17.11 -3.45 6.64
N LEU A 119 17.77 -4.40 5.98
CA LEU A 119 18.41 -4.27 4.67
C LEU A 119 19.59 -3.30 4.65
N ASN A 120 20.43 -3.48 3.63
CA ASN A 120 21.45 -2.51 3.30
C ASN A 120 20.82 -1.12 3.00
N VAL A 121 21.44 -0.05 3.51
CA VAL A 121 20.97 1.33 3.35
C VAL A 121 20.70 1.69 1.88
N LYS A 122 21.52 1.21 0.95
CA LYS A 122 21.38 1.50 -0.49
C LYS A 122 20.12 0.85 -1.08
N VAL A 123 19.90 -0.43 -0.77
CA VAL A 123 18.71 -1.18 -1.20
C VAL A 123 17.46 -0.58 -0.57
N ARG A 124 17.50 -0.31 0.73
CA ARG A 124 16.40 0.30 1.48
C ARG A 124 15.97 1.63 0.87
N LYS A 125 16.90 2.55 0.59
CA LYS A 125 16.59 3.84 -0.07
C LYS A 125 15.96 3.65 -1.45
N THR A 126 16.40 2.65 -2.20
CA THR A 126 15.86 2.34 -3.53
C THR A 126 14.41 1.88 -3.43
N ILE A 127 14.11 0.98 -2.50
CA ILE A 127 12.73 0.48 -2.29
C ILE A 127 11.83 1.59 -1.75
N ILE A 128 12.31 2.41 -0.82
CA ILE A 128 11.55 3.58 -0.33
C ILE A 128 11.23 4.55 -1.47
N SER A 129 12.17 4.76 -2.40
CA SER A 129 11.92 5.60 -3.59
C SER A 129 10.84 5.01 -4.49
N LEU A 130 10.81 3.68 -4.64
CA LEU A 130 9.76 2.97 -5.38
C LEU A 130 8.40 3.08 -4.66
N CYS A 131 8.36 2.97 -3.34
CA CYS A 131 7.14 3.19 -2.55
C CYS A 131 6.60 4.62 -2.69
N HIS A 132 7.49 5.62 -2.62
CA HIS A 132 7.12 7.02 -2.84
C HIS A 132 6.58 7.26 -4.26
N PHE A 133 7.17 6.63 -5.27
CA PHE A 133 6.65 6.69 -6.64
C PHE A 133 5.20 6.20 -6.73
N PHE A 134 4.88 5.03 -6.18
CA PHE A 134 3.50 4.53 -6.20
C PHE A 134 2.55 5.39 -5.36
N ASN A 135 3.00 5.90 -4.21
CA ASN A 135 2.20 6.78 -3.37
C ASN A 135 1.84 8.10 -4.09
N GLU A 136 2.79 8.70 -4.83
CA GLU A 136 2.51 9.89 -5.65
C GLU A 136 1.64 9.58 -6.87
N LEU A 137 1.91 8.46 -7.55
CA LEU A 137 1.17 8.04 -8.75
C LEU A 137 -0.31 7.75 -8.44
N CYS A 138 -0.58 7.10 -7.31
CA CYS A 138 -1.91 6.68 -6.87
C CYS A 138 -2.65 7.76 -6.06
N SER A 139 -2.10 8.97 -5.95
CA SER A 139 -2.77 10.09 -5.30
C SER A 139 -4.12 10.39 -5.96
N LYS A 140 -5.11 10.76 -5.15
CA LYS A 140 -6.44 11.19 -5.61
C LYS A 140 -6.36 12.43 -6.50
N VAL A 141 -5.40 13.32 -6.21
CA VAL A 141 -5.17 14.56 -6.95
C VAL A 141 -3.79 14.49 -7.58
N VAL A 142 -3.73 14.70 -8.89
CA VAL A 142 -2.50 14.65 -9.68
C VAL A 142 -2.06 16.07 -10.00
N ASP A 143 -0.85 16.43 -9.56
CA ASP A 143 -0.21 17.68 -9.91
C ASP A 143 0.61 17.50 -11.20
N VAL A 144 0.09 18.04 -12.31
CA VAL A 144 0.70 17.90 -13.65
C VAL A 144 2.12 18.46 -13.70
N SER A 145 2.43 19.48 -12.88
CA SER A 145 3.77 20.09 -12.83
C SER A 145 4.84 19.14 -12.30
N LYS A 146 4.45 18.20 -11.42
CA LYS A 146 5.36 17.22 -10.79
C LYS A 146 5.58 15.97 -11.63
N LEU A 147 4.77 15.71 -12.65
CA LEU A 147 4.84 14.48 -13.44
C LEU A 147 6.18 14.31 -14.15
N SER A 148 6.80 15.39 -14.65
CA SER A 148 8.13 15.30 -15.27
C SER A 148 9.19 14.80 -14.29
N LYS A 149 9.16 15.31 -13.05
CA LYS A 149 10.04 14.87 -11.97
C LYS A 149 9.74 13.43 -11.56
N LEU A 150 8.46 13.06 -11.45
CA LEU A 150 8.04 11.69 -11.14
C LEU A 150 8.55 10.69 -12.18
N GLN A 151 8.50 11.04 -13.47
CA GLN A 151 9.05 10.22 -14.57
C GLN A 151 10.57 10.04 -14.43
N SER A 152 11.32 11.10 -14.18
CA SER A 152 12.78 11.01 -13.98
C SER A 152 13.15 10.19 -12.74
N ASN A 153 12.35 10.31 -11.67
CA ASN A 153 12.55 9.56 -10.43
C ASN A 153 12.35 8.05 -10.64
N ILE A 154 11.30 7.62 -11.35
CA ILE A 154 11.08 6.19 -11.60
C ILE A 154 12.15 5.60 -12.50
N VAL A 155 12.62 6.33 -13.51
CA VAL A 155 13.75 5.88 -14.36
C VAL A 155 15.00 5.66 -13.51
N SER A 156 15.34 6.63 -12.66
CA SER A 156 16.48 6.50 -11.74
C SER A 156 16.30 5.34 -10.75
N THR A 157 15.09 5.13 -10.25
CA THR A 157 14.75 4.04 -9.33
C THR A 157 14.90 2.68 -10.01
N LEU A 158 14.45 2.54 -11.27
CA LEU A 158 14.62 1.33 -12.08
C LEU A 158 16.10 1.01 -12.30
N CYS A 159 16.93 2.00 -12.64
CA CYS A 159 18.38 1.80 -12.79
C CYS A 159 19.04 1.36 -11.47
N LEU A 160 18.61 1.91 -10.34
CA LEU A 160 19.10 1.48 -9.03
C LEU A 160 18.64 0.07 -8.67
N LEU A 161 17.39 -0.30 -9.00
CA LEU A 161 16.92 -1.67 -8.84
C LEU A 161 17.77 -2.61 -9.71
N GLU A 162 18.08 -2.25 -10.95
CA GLU A 162 18.85 -3.10 -11.88
C GLU A 162 20.27 -3.32 -11.38
N LYS A 163 20.85 -2.27 -10.80
CA LYS A 163 22.16 -2.33 -10.15
C LYS A 163 22.19 -3.33 -8.99
N TYR A 164 21.13 -3.44 -8.19
CA TYR A 164 21.13 -4.27 -6.99
C TYR A 164 20.53 -5.66 -7.19
N PHE A 165 19.35 -5.76 -7.81
CA PHE A 165 18.59 -6.99 -8.01
C PHE A 165 19.11 -7.83 -9.20
N PRO A 166 18.76 -9.13 -9.29
CA PRO A 166 19.11 -9.97 -10.43
C PRO A 166 18.21 -9.67 -11.64
N PRO A 167 18.64 -10.00 -12.87
CA PRO A 167 17.84 -9.79 -14.09
C PRO A 167 16.45 -10.42 -14.04
N SER A 168 16.30 -11.57 -13.39
CA SER A 168 15.03 -12.26 -13.15
C SER A 168 13.99 -11.43 -12.38
N PHE A 169 14.40 -10.39 -11.67
CA PHE A 169 13.50 -9.44 -11.02
C PHE A 169 12.76 -8.56 -12.05
N PHE A 170 13.36 -8.30 -13.22
CA PHE A 170 12.85 -7.40 -14.25
C PHE A 170 11.88 -8.10 -15.19
N ASP A 171 10.74 -8.50 -14.66
CA ASP A 171 9.63 -8.97 -15.49
C ASP A 171 8.88 -7.81 -16.16
N VAL A 172 7.91 -8.16 -17.03
CA VAL A 172 7.10 -7.19 -17.77
C VAL A 172 6.40 -6.21 -16.83
N MET A 173 6.01 -6.61 -15.62
CA MET A 173 5.31 -5.72 -14.68
C MET A 173 6.24 -4.66 -14.09
N ILE A 174 7.49 -5.03 -13.79
CA ILE A 174 8.53 -4.07 -13.38
C ILE A 174 8.82 -3.08 -14.52
N HIS A 175 8.93 -3.58 -15.76
CA HIS A 175 9.20 -2.72 -16.92
C HIS A 175 8.09 -1.69 -17.16
N LEU A 176 6.82 -2.10 -17.06
CA LEU A 176 5.66 -1.23 -17.31
C LEU A 176 5.62 0.01 -16.40
N MET A 177 6.30 0.01 -15.25
CA MET A 177 6.36 1.15 -14.34
C MET A 177 6.86 2.44 -15.01
N VAL A 178 7.76 2.32 -16.00
CA VAL A 178 8.29 3.49 -16.72
C VAL A 178 7.22 4.20 -17.56
N HIS A 179 6.15 3.49 -17.94
CA HIS A 179 5.08 4.03 -18.78
C HIS A 179 3.92 4.64 -17.96
N LEU A 180 3.85 4.35 -16.67
CA LEU A 180 2.73 4.75 -15.81
C LEU A 180 2.56 6.28 -15.73
N VAL A 181 3.64 7.04 -15.69
CA VAL A 181 3.55 8.50 -15.61
C VAL A 181 3.02 9.09 -16.92
N ARG A 182 3.43 8.53 -18.07
CA ARG A 182 2.85 8.89 -19.37
C ARG A 182 1.37 8.54 -19.43
N GLU A 183 0.98 7.38 -18.90
CA GLU A 183 -0.41 6.97 -18.80
C GLU A 183 -1.24 7.95 -17.97
N VAL A 184 -0.75 8.38 -16.80
CA VAL A 184 -1.40 9.39 -15.96
C VAL A 184 -1.52 10.73 -16.68
N ARG A 185 -0.50 11.13 -17.43
CA ARG A 185 -0.53 12.38 -18.20
C ARG A 185 -1.61 12.38 -19.29
N LEU A 186 -1.86 11.23 -19.91
CA LEU A 186 -2.82 11.11 -21.02
C LEU A 186 -4.25 10.89 -20.53
N CYS A 187 -4.43 10.18 -19.43
CA CYS A 187 -5.74 9.67 -19.05
C CYS A 187 -6.19 10.06 -17.63
N GLY A 188 -5.39 10.85 -16.91
CA GLY A 188 -5.68 11.29 -15.55
C GLY A 188 -5.36 10.26 -14.46
N PRO A 189 -5.93 10.42 -13.26
CA PRO A 189 -5.60 9.60 -12.09
C PRO A 189 -5.79 8.09 -12.30
N VAL A 190 -4.84 7.28 -11.80
CA VAL A 190 -4.82 5.83 -12.01
C VAL A 190 -5.98 5.08 -11.35
N HIS A 191 -6.53 5.61 -10.25
CA HIS A 191 -7.49 4.91 -9.39
C HIS A 191 -8.76 4.45 -10.14
N PHE A 192 -9.22 5.25 -11.11
CA PHE A 192 -10.41 4.95 -11.90
C PHE A 192 -10.15 4.06 -13.11
N ARG A 193 -8.87 3.89 -13.49
CA ARG A 193 -8.48 3.17 -14.71
C ARG A 193 -7.92 1.79 -14.45
N TRP A 194 -7.42 1.56 -13.25
CA TRP A 194 -6.97 0.24 -12.85
C TRP A 194 -8.16 -0.70 -12.60
N MET A 195 -7.88 -1.99 -12.44
CA MET A 195 -8.95 -3.00 -12.37
C MET A 195 -9.71 -3.01 -11.04
N TYR A 196 -9.23 -2.31 -10.02
CA TYR A 196 -9.83 -2.33 -8.68
C TYR A 196 -11.32 -1.99 -8.63
N PRO A 197 -11.81 -0.87 -9.22
CA PRO A 197 -13.24 -0.58 -9.24
C PRO A 197 -14.05 -1.69 -9.95
N PHE A 198 -13.55 -2.19 -11.08
CA PHE A 198 -14.22 -3.23 -11.87
C PHE A 198 -14.28 -4.56 -11.13
N GLU A 199 -13.19 -4.99 -10.49
CA GLU A 199 -13.17 -6.22 -9.68
C GLU A 199 -14.08 -6.13 -8.47
N ARG A 200 -14.11 -4.97 -7.81
CA ARG A 200 -14.99 -4.74 -6.67
C ARG A 200 -16.45 -4.79 -7.10
N PHE A 201 -16.80 -4.16 -8.22
CA PHE A 201 -18.14 -4.22 -8.77
C PHE A 201 -18.54 -5.63 -9.21
N MET A 202 -17.64 -6.35 -9.88
CA MET A 202 -17.86 -7.74 -10.27
C MET A 202 -18.10 -8.65 -9.07
N LYS A 203 -17.47 -8.39 -7.92
CA LYS A 203 -17.78 -9.12 -6.68
C LYS A 203 -19.23 -8.89 -6.24
N THR A 204 -19.73 -7.66 -6.32
CA THR A 204 -21.14 -7.34 -6.02
C THR A 204 -22.08 -8.09 -6.96
N LEU A 205 -21.84 -8.00 -8.28
CA LEU A 205 -22.66 -8.69 -9.29
C LEU A 205 -22.68 -10.21 -9.09
N LYS A 206 -21.54 -10.82 -8.71
CA LYS A 206 -21.49 -12.24 -8.35
C LYS A 206 -22.40 -12.59 -7.17
N GLY A 207 -22.61 -11.67 -6.23
CA GLY A 207 -23.53 -11.84 -5.11
C GLY A 207 -25.00 -11.83 -5.53
N PHE A 208 -25.34 -11.24 -6.69
CA PHE A 208 -26.72 -11.23 -7.21
C PHE A 208 -27.13 -12.54 -7.86
N VAL A 209 -26.17 -13.34 -8.33
CA VAL A 209 -26.46 -14.61 -9.02
C VAL A 209 -26.96 -15.65 -8.03
N ARG A 210 -28.28 -15.76 -7.87
CA ARG A 210 -28.95 -16.78 -7.05
C ARG A 210 -29.26 -18.08 -7.82
N ASN A 211 -29.41 -17.99 -9.14
CA ASN A 211 -29.61 -19.13 -10.03
C ASN A 211 -28.59 -19.12 -11.17
N HIS A 212 -27.68 -20.08 -11.17
CA HIS A 212 -26.63 -20.21 -12.19
C HIS A 212 -27.15 -20.55 -13.59
N HIS A 213 -28.40 -21.02 -13.74
CA HIS A 213 -29.00 -21.30 -15.06
C HIS A 213 -29.52 -20.03 -15.75
N ARG A 214 -29.68 -18.93 -15.02
CA ARG A 214 -30.17 -17.63 -15.53
C ARG A 214 -29.47 -16.45 -14.85
N PRO A 215 -28.13 -16.37 -14.93
CA PRO A 215 -27.35 -15.39 -14.17
C PRO A 215 -27.69 -13.95 -14.55
N GLU A 216 -27.97 -13.67 -15.82
CA GLU A 216 -28.32 -12.33 -16.32
C GLU A 216 -29.65 -11.85 -15.72
N GLY A 217 -30.64 -12.74 -15.63
CA GLY A 217 -31.94 -12.44 -15.03
C GLY A 217 -31.82 -12.14 -13.54
N CYS A 218 -31.03 -12.93 -12.80
CA CYS A 218 -30.78 -12.67 -11.38
C CYS A 218 -30.07 -11.33 -11.14
N ILE A 219 -29.07 -11.02 -11.96
CA ILE A 219 -28.35 -9.75 -11.88
C ILE A 219 -29.29 -8.58 -12.16
N ALA A 220 -30.07 -8.64 -13.25
CA ALA A 220 -31.01 -7.58 -13.60
C ALA A 220 -32.08 -7.35 -12.53
N GLU A 221 -32.67 -8.42 -12.00
CA GLU A 221 -33.68 -8.34 -10.94
C GLU A 221 -33.12 -7.71 -9.65
N CYS A 222 -31.97 -8.19 -9.18
CA CYS A 222 -31.35 -7.65 -7.97
C CYS A 222 -30.88 -6.22 -8.15
N TYR A 223 -30.35 -5.88 -9.32
CA TYR A 223 -29.90 -4.52 -9.62
C TYR A 223 -31.07 -3.53 -9.64
N VAL A 224 -32.20 -3.88 -10.28
CA VAL A 224 -33.43 -3.07 -10.27
C VAL A 224 -33.97 -2.91 -8.84
N ALA A 225 -33.93 -3.98 -8.04
CA ALA A 225 -34.34 -3.91 -6.64
C ALA A 225 -33.46 -2.96 -5.82
N GLU A 226 -32.13 -3.01 -5.99
CA GLU A 226 -31.20 -2.08 -5.33
C GLU A 226 -31.43 -0.64 -5.78
N GLU A 227 -31.59 -0.36 -7.08
CA GLU A 227 -31.88 0.99 -7.56
C GLU A 227 -33.22 1.54 -7.04
N ALA A 228 -34.27 0.72 -7.01
CA ALA A 228 -35.57 1.11 -6.48
C ALA A 228 -35.50 1.42 -4.97
N LEU A 229 -34.78 0.60 -4.21
CA LEU A 229 -34.56 0.83 -2.79
C LEU A 229 -33.70 2.07 -2.54
N GLU A 230 -32.66 2.31 -3.35
CA GLU A 230 -31.83 3.52 -3.27
C GLU A 230 -32.65 4.77 -3.58
N PHE A 231 -33.51 4.72 -4.61
CA PHE A 231 -34.44 5.80 -4.89
C PHE A 231 -35.37 6.06 -3.71
N CYS A 232 -35.93 5.02 -3.09
CA CYS A 232 -36.81 5.17 -1.93
C CYS A 232 -36.07 5.69 -0.69
N SER A 233 -34.80 5.31 -0.49
CA SER A 233 -33.99 5.75 0.66
C SER A 233 -33.83 7.26 0.70
N ALA A 234 -33.74 7.93 -0.46
CA ALA A 234 -33.66 9.38 -0.57
C ALA A 234 -34.91 10.12 -0.05
N TYR A 235 -36.06 9.45 0.03
CA TYR A 235 -37.32 10.01 0.52
C TYR A 235 -37.67 9.58 1.96
N LEU A 236 -36.85 8.72 2.57
CA LEU A 236 -37.04 8.25 3.95
C LEU A 236 -36.09 9.03 4.88
N GLU A 237 -36.62 9.67 5.93
CA GLU A 237 -35.81 10.46 6.89
C GLU A 237 -34.65 9.67 7.53
N ASN A 238 -34.77 8.34 7.58
CA ASN A 238 -33.74 7.40 8.09
C ASN A 238 -33.35 6.33 7.05
N GLY A 239 -33.55 6.60 5.76
CA GLY A 239 -33.17 5.70 4.69
C GLY A 239 -31.65 5.63 4.57
N ASN A 240 -31.07 4.45 4.78
CA ASN A 240 -29.64 4.25 4.54
C ASN A 240 -29.39 3.98 3.05
N SER A 241 -28.41 4.67 2.45
CA SER A 241 -27.98 4.39 1.08
C SER A 241 -27.43 2.96 0.96
N ILE A 242 -27.86 2.23 -0.06
CA ILE A 242 -27.39 0.90 -0.40
C ILE A 242 -26.05 1.01 -1.14
N GLY A 243 -25.09 0.14 -0.80
CA GLY A 243 -23.83 0.00 -1.53
C GLY A 243 -22.69 0.92 -1.09
N ASN A 244 -22.96 2.03 -0.42
CA ASN A 244 -21.94 2.69 0.39
C ASN A 244 -21.78 1.90 1.68
N PRO A 245 -20.57 1.43 2.05
CA PRO A 245 -20.37 0.95 3.41
C PRO A 245 -20.79 2.11 4.30
N HIS A 246 -21.79 1.87 5.16
CA HIS A 246 -22.13 2.80 6.22
C HIS A 246 -20.84 3.35 6.79
N GLU A 247 -20.84 4.65 7.08
CA GLU A 247 -19.84 5.22 7.96
C GLU A 247 -19.74 4.32 9.21
N ARG A 248 -18.76 3.41 9.22
CA ARG A 248 -18.19 2.87 10.47
C ARG A 248 -17.37 3.97 11.13
N VAL A 249 -17.86 5.20 11.05
CA VAL A 249 -17.35 6.30 11.80
C VAL A 249 -17.91 6.04 13.18
N ASP A 250 -17.06 5.46 14.02
CA ASP A 250 -17.28 5.43 15.47
C ASP A 250 -17.90 6.78 15.84
N GLU A 251 -19.07 6.79 16.51
CA GLU A 251 -19.73 8.05 16.91
C GLU A 251 -18.74 9.00 17.60
N ARG A 252 -17.68 8.44 18.21
CA ARG A 252 -16.54 9.19 18.76
C ARG A 252 -15.88 10.14 17.76
N ILE A 253 -15.74 9.78 16.50
CA ILE A 253 -15.16 10.64 15.46
C ILE A 253 -16.15 11.75 15.05
N ARG A 254 -17.45 11.45 14.95
CA ARG A 254 -18.50 12.45 14.69
C ARG A 254 -18.70 13.44 15.84
N THR A 255 -18.52 12.97 17.07
CA THR A 255 -18.69 13.77 18.31
C THR A 255 -17.39 14.36 18.83
N GLY A 256 -16.25 14.15 18.14
CA GLY A 256 -14.94 14.64 18.58
C GLY A 256 -14.42 14.03 19.88
N LYS A 257 -14.94 12.87 20.31
CA LYS A 257 -14.44 12.18 21.50
C LYS A 257 -13.02 11.67 21.27
N PRO A 258 -12.08 11.91 22.21
CA PRO A 258 -10.70 11.47 22.07
C PRO A 258 -10.60 9.93 21.99
N LEU A 259 -9.65 9.45 21.19
CA LEU A 259 -9.39 8.02 20.92
C LEU A 259 -8.89 7.26 22.17
N SER A 260 -8.53 7.98 23.23
CA SER A 260 -8.17 7.48 24.56
C SER A 260 -9.02 8.15 25.62
N GLY A 261 -9.24 7.48 26.76
CA GLY A 261 -9.90 8.11 27.92
C GLY A 261 -9.10 9.34 28.34
N ALA A 262 -9.62 10.53 28.05
CA ALA A 262 -8.99 11.76 28.46
C ALA A 262 -9.12 11.92 29.97
N THR A 263 -7.99 12.18 30.62
CA THR A 263 -7.98 12.76 31.96
C THR A 263 -8.47 14.20 31.80
N ILE A 264 -9.72 14.45 32.19
CA ILE A 264 -10.28 15.80 32.21
C ILE A 264 -9.64 16.50 33.40
N ASP A 265 -8.66 17.35 33.13
CA ASP A 265 -8.12 18.26 34.14
C ASP A 265 -8.96 19.55 34.08
N VAL A 266 -9.65 19.85 35.17
CA VAL A 266 -10.49 21.05 35.25
C VAL A 266 -9.56 22.23 35.51
N VAL A 267 -9.35 23.02 34.47
CA VAL A 267 -8.49 24.19 34.51
C VAL A 267 -9.19 25.33 35.28
N ASP A 268 -8.46 26.00 36.19
CA ASP A 268 -8.94 27.20 36.87
C ASP A 268 -9.20 28.33 35.85
N THR A 269 -10.26 29.11 36.09
CA THR A 269 -10.62 30.34 35.36
C THR A 269 -9.44 31.24 35.04
N LYS A 270 -8.50 31.38 35.99
CA LYS A 270 -7.31 32.22 35.82
C LYS A 270 -6.37 31.70 34.73
N LEU A 271 -6.16 30.39 34.67
CA LEU A 271 -5.31 29.76 33.66
C LEU A 271 -6.00 29.74 32.28
N LEU A 272 -7.33 29.63 32.25
CA LEU A 272 -8.12 29.77 31.02
C LEU A 272 -7.95 31.18 30.41
N ASP A 273 -8.03 32.22 31.23
CA ASP A 273 -7.83 33.61 30.79
C ASP A 273 -6.40 33.86 30.28
N GLU A 274 -5.40 33.29 30.96
CA GLU A 274 -4.00 33.35 30.50
C GLU A 274 -3.80 32.64 29.16
N ALA A 275 -4.41 31.47 28.97
CA ALA A 275 -4.36 30.73 27.70
C ALA A 275 -5.04 31.50 26.57
N HIS A 276 -6.22 32.09 26.82
CA HIS A 276 -6.91 32.95 25.85
C HIS A 276 -6.06 34.18 25.48
N LEU A 277 -5.48 34.86 26.47
CA LEU A 277 -4.60 36.01 26.24
C LEU A 277 -3.36 35.61 25.41
N TYR A 278 -2.77 34.45 25.70
CA TYR A 278 -1.64 33.93 24.95
C TYR A 278 -1.99 33.68 23.48
N VAL A 279 -3.13 33.04 23.20
CA VAL A 279 -3.61 32.82 21.83
C VAL A 279 -3.87 34.15 21.14
N LEU A 280 -4.57 35.08 21.78
CA LEU A 280 -4.85 36.40 21.20
C LEU A 280 -3.58 37.17 20.86
N ARG A 281 -2.53 37.11 21.69
CA ARG A 281 -1.25 37.80 21.45
C ARG A 281 -0.38 37.14 20.38
N ASN A 282 -0.56 35.85 20.10
CA ASN A 282 0.27 35.08 19.17
C ASN A 282 -0.47 34.71 17.87
N THR A 283 -1.72 35.14 17.70
CA THR A 283 -2.49 34.91 16.48
C THR A 283 -2.25 36.06 15.51
N ALA A 284 -1.72 35.75 14.32
CA ALA A 284 -1.37 36.75 13.29
C ALA A 284 -2.56 37.59 12.77
N VAL A 285 -3.79 37.21 13.11
CA VAL A 285 -5.03 37.89 12.72
C VAL A 285 -5.41 39.02 13.69
N VAL A 286 -4.88 39.01 14.91
CA VAL A 286 -5.21 40.00 15.93
C VAL A 286 -4.17 41.12 15.85
N GLU A 287 -4.56 42.23 15.22
CA GLU A 287 -3.75 43.45 15.20
C GLU A 287 -3.72 44.11 16.58
N ALA A 288 -2.59 44.75 16.93
CA ALA A 288 -2.47 45.48 18.19
C ALA A 288 -3.47 46.64 18.21
N TYR A 289 -4.27 46.70 19.28
CA TYR A 289 -5.16 47.83 19.53
C TYR A 289 -4.34 49.13 19.59
N THR A 290 -4.65 50.07 18.71
CA THR A 290 -4.07 51.42 18.67
C THR A 290 -5.13 52.39 19.18
N GLU A 291 -4.81 53.14 20.24
CA GLU A 291 -5.63 54.24 20.76
C GLU A 291 -5.60 55.46 19.82
#